data_AF-A0ABD0MDI4-F1
#
_entry.id   AF-A0ABD0MDI4-F1
#
_cell.length_a   1.000
_cell.length_b   1.000
_cell.length_c   1.000
_cell.angle_alpha   90.00
_cell.angle_beta   90.00
_cell.angle_gamma   90.00
#
_symmetry.space_group_name_H-M   'P 1'
#
loop_
_entity.id
_entity.type
_entity.pdbx_description
1 polymer ?
#
loop_
_entity_poly.entity_id
_entity_poly.type
_entity_poly.pdbx_seq_one_letter_code
_entity_poly.pdbx_strand_id
1 'polypeptide(L)'
;MVPKGSKSGAILHPQYWLSSEDIDFASYLLATECPHMDGFQSTLLFSALHNGGIVGTPSGKFIQIVHTGGNHWLTVSNLFCESNQICVYDSLCTVLDEKDKQVLSWLIRPVDDKFMIIYPAVQQQSNSSNCGLFAVAFAFVLSRNLKPENCQFREGRLRTELLTSFRCGRVRFKLEPRHSIGALRETTVDVHCVCRTAHCRELMVECSLCKRWYHPNCVQIPQNAITKDDEWYCPKCNDKI
;
A
#
# COMPACT_ATOMS: atom_id res chain seq x y z
N MET A 1 21.83 9.68 -2.66
CA MET A 1 22.66 10.48 -1.74
C MET A 1 22.58 9.84 -0.36
N VAL A 2 23.70 9.47 0.27
CA VAL A 2 23.69 8.98 1.66
C VAL A 2 23.29 10.14 2.57
N PRO A 3 22.35 9.97 3.52
CA PRO A 3 22.01 11.04 4.47
C PRO A 3 23.27 11.47 5.22
N LYS A 4 23.73 12.71 5.01
CA LYS A 4 24.93 13.23 5.67
C LYS A 4 24.65 13.45 7.17
N GLY A 5 25.39 12.72 8.01
CA GLY A 5 26.04 13.24 9.22
C GLY A 5 25.19 14.04 10.22
N SER A 6 24.08 13.50 10.70
CA SER A 6 23.53 13.72 12.06
C SER A 6 22.31 12.82 12.32
N LYS A 7 21.48 12.60 11.28
CA LYS A 7 20.27 11.76 11.34
C LYS A 7 20.55 10.25 11.47
N SER A 8 21.67 9.75 10.95
CA SER A 8 21.95 8.30 10.94
C SER A 8 22.13 7.69 12.35
N GLY A 9 22.52 8.49 13.35
CA GLY A 9 22.60 8.03 14.75
C GLY A 9 21.22 7.88 15.40
N ALA A 10 20.23 8.66 14.97
CA ALA A 10 18.88 8.64 15.52
C ALA A 10 18.19 7.28 15.32
N ILE A 11 18.48 6.60 14.19
CA ILE A 11 17.96 5.25 13.89
C ILE A 11 18.28 4.25 15.02
N LEU A 12 19.41 4.39 15.72
CA LEU A 12 19.78 3.50 16.81
C LEU A 12 18.99 3.74 18.10
N HIS A 13 18.35 4.91 18.25
CA HIS A 13 17.59 5.22 19.46
C HIS A 13 16.33 4.35 19.52
N PRO A 14 16.06 3.63 20.63
CA PRO A 14 14.96 2.65 20.71
C PRO A 14 13.57 3.22 20.42
N GLN A 15 13.36 4.52 20.67
CA GLN A 15 12.09 5.20 20.48
C GLN A 15 12.04 6.06 19.21
N TYR A 16 13.05 6.00 18.34
CA TYR A 16 13.05 6.78 17.12
C TYR A 16 12.10 6.19 16.07
N TRP A 17 11.14 6.99 15.62
CA TRP A 17 10.22 6.65 14.55
C TRP A 17 10.91 6.97 13.22
N LEU A 18 11.00 6.00 12.32
CA LEU A 18 11.58 6.25 10.99
C LEU A 18 10.76 7.32 10.26
N SER A 19 11.47 8.28 9.70
CA SER A 19 10.89 9.35 8.90
C SER A 19 10.62 8.89 7.46
N SER A 20 9.84 9.67 6.71
CA SER A 20 9.66 9.43 5.27
C SER A 20 11.00 9.44 4.51
N GLU A 21 11.98 10.26 4.92
CA GLU A 21 13.32 10.25 4.33
C GLU A 21 14.04 8.90 4.52
N ASP A 22 13.91 8.28 5.70
CA ASP A 22 14.51 6.98 5.98
C ASP A 22 13.84 5.88 5.12
N ILE A 23 12.50 5.93 5.03
CA ILE A 23 11.73 4.97 4.24
C ILE A 23 12.00 5.14 2.75
N ASP A 24 12.06 6.37 2.24
CA ASP A 24 12.36 6.66 0.84
C ASP A 24 13.79 6.22 0.49
N PHE A 25 14.76 6.42 1.41
CA PHE A 25 16.13 5.94 1.19
C PHE A 25 16.21 4.41 1.18
N ALA A 26 15.51 3.73 2.11
CA ALA A 26 15.43 2.28 2.10
C ALA A 26 14.76 1.73 0.83
N SER A 27 13.68 2.38 0.39
CA SER A 27 12.94 2.02 -0.82
C SER A 27 13.81 2.19 -2.06
N TYR A 28 14.57 3.29 -2.16
CA TYR A 28 15.55 3.50 -3.22
C TYR A 28 16.59 2.36 -3.28
N LEU A 29 17.16 1.97 -2.15
CA LEU A 29 18.12 0.86 -2.11
C LEU A 29 17.47 -0.47 -2.56
N LEU A 30 16.25 -0.77 -2.11
CA LEU A 30 15.53 -1.96 -2.54
C LEU A 30 15.20 -1.95 -4.04
N ALA A 31 14.78 -0.81 -4.58
CA ALA A 31 14.49 -0.64 -6.01
C ALA A 31 15.74 -0.92 -6.87
N THR A 32 16.90 -0.43 -6.44
CA THR A 32 18.17 -0.69 -7.16
C THR A 32 18.57 -2.16 -7.17
N GLU A 33 18.17 -2.94 -6.18
CA GLU A 33 18.41 -4.39 -6.13
C GLU A 33 17.33 -5.22 -6.83
N CYS A 34 16.17 -4.63 -7.13
CA CYS A 34 15.00 -5.31 -7.65
C CYS A 34 14.38 -4.57 -8.86
N PRO A 35 15.14 -4.36 -9.96
CA PRO A 35 14.72 -3.49 -11.07
C PRO A 35 13.53 -4.02 -11.90
N HIS A 36 13.12 -5.26 -11.67
CA HIS A 36 11.98 -5.90 -12.36
C HIS A 36 10.67 -5.79 -11.58
N MET A 37 10.71 -5.25 -10.35
CA MET A 37 9.54 -5.04 -9.52
C MET A 37 9.12 -3.58 -9.57
N ASP A 38 7.84 -3.35 -9.78
CA ASP A 38 7.25 -2.01 -9.62
C ASP A 38 7.16 -1.62 -8.13
N GLY A 39 6.86 -0.36 -7.88
CA GLY A 39 6.73 0.18 -6.52
C GLY A 39 8.02 0.83 -6.02
N PHE A 40 8.31 0.68 -4.73
CA PHE A 40 9.38 1.39 -4.02
C PHE A 40 9.39 2.90 -4.23
N GLN A 41 8.21 3.47 -4.47
CA GLN A 41 8.06 4.90 -4.73
C GLN A 41 8.13 5.69 -3.45
N SER A 42 8.42 6.99 -3.59
CA SER A 42 8.39 7.92 -2.47
C SER A 42 7.04 7.86 -1.78
N THR A 43 7.09 7.80 -0.47
CA THR A 43 5.93 7.73 0.43
C THR A 43 5.03 8.97 0.32
N LEU A 44 5.56 10.09 -0.18
CA LEU A 44 4.81 11.33 -0.41
C LEU A 44 3.95 11.30 -1.68
N LEU A 45 4.19 10.39 -2.63
CA LEU A 45 3.51 10.43 -3.93
C LEU A 45 1.99 10.31 -3.78
N PHE A 46 1.52 9.40 -2.95
CA PHE A 46 0.08 9.17 -2.73
C PHE A 46 -0.58 10.28 -1.89
N SER A 47 0.20 11.01 -1.09
CA SER A 47 -0.29 12.17 -0.34
C SER A 47 -0.53 13.40 -1.23
N ALA A 48 0.18 13.52 -2.35
CA ALA A 48 0.04 14.62 -3.30
C ALA A 48 -1.08 14.40 -4.33
N LEU A 49 -1.56 13.16 -4.48
CA LEU A 49 -2.58 12.77 -5.46
C LEU A 49 -3.98 12.78 -4.82
N HIS A 50 -4.51 13.97 -4.54
CA HIS A 50 -5.83 14.10 -3.89
C HIS A 50 -7.01 13.48 -4.67
N ASN A 51 -6.91 13.35 -6.00
CA ASN A 51 -8.00 12.88 -6.86
C ASN A 51 -7.71 11.56 -7.59
N GLY A 52 -6.66 10.84 -7.17
CA GLY A 52 -6.14 9.71 -7.93
C GLY A 52 -5.46 10.17 -9.22
N GLY A 53 -4.47 9.40 -9.64
CA GLY A 53 -3.73 9.64 -10.86
C GLY A 53 -3.05 8.36 -11.30
N ILE A 54 -2.84 8.21 -12.61
CA ILE A 54 -2.09 7.08 -13.18
C ILE A 54 -0.59 7.17 -12.84
N VAL A 55 -0.15 8.32 -12.32
CA VAL A 55 1.26 8.59 -12.03
C VAL A 55 1.72 7.75 -10.83
N GLY A 56 2.68 6.86 -11.06
CA GLY A 56 3.24 5.97 -10.04
C GLY A 56 2.38 4.76 -9.70
N THR A 57 1.28 4.49 -10.38
CA THR A 57 0.61 3.20 -10.16
C THR A 57 1.41 2.07 -10.80
N PRO A 58 1.64 0.95 -10.09
CA PRO A 58 2.24 -0.23 -10.67
C PRO A 58 1.49 -0.75 -11.91
N SER A 59 2.26 -1.30 -12.85
CA SER A 59 1.79 -1.95 -14.07
C SER A 59 1.82 -3.49 -13.99
N GLY A 60 2.59 -4.04 -13.04
CA GLY A 60 2.73 -5.48 -12.82
C GLY A 60 2.84 -5.87 -11.34
N LYS A 61 3.79 -6.76 -11.03
CA LYS A 61 4.08 -7.15 -9.65
C LYS A 61 4.84 -6.03 -8.94
N PHE A 62 4.42 -5.70 -7.73
CA PHE A 62 4.98 -4.57 -6.99
C PHE A 62 5.21 -4.83 -5.51
N ILE A 63 6.09 -4.03 -4.91
CA ILE A 63 6.29 -3.92 -3.47
C ILE A 63 6.27 -2.43 -3.12
N GLN A 64 5.39 -2.01 -2.22
CA GLN A 64 5.29 -0.61 -1.83
C GLN A 64 5.20 -0.49 -0.31
N ILE A 65 6.01 0.40 0.26
CA ILE A 65 5.85 0.84 1.65
C ILE A 65 4.89 2.03 1.64
N VAL A 66 3.85 1.97 2.46
CA VAL A 66 2.84 3.03 2.56
C VAL A 66 2.74 3.54 3.99
N HIS A 67 2.41 4.82 4.09
CA HIS A 67 2.07 5.47 5.36
C HIS A 67 0.55 5.50 5.48
N THR A 68 0.02 4.91 6.55
CA THR A 68 -1.43 4.88 6.80
C THR A 68 -1.86 5.92 7.83
N GLY A 69 -3.17 6.06 8.02
CA GLY A 69 -3.72 6.78 9.17
C GLY A 69 -3.09 6.34 10.49
N GLY A 70 -2.90 7.28 11.42
CA GLY A 70 -2.33 6.99 12.76
C GLY A 70 -0.81 6.97 12.85
N ASN A 71 -0.08 7.55 11.88
CA ASN A 71 1.38 7.62 11.84
C ASN A 71 2.06 6.24 11.73
N HIS A 72 1.50 5.35 10.92
CA HIS A 72 1.95 3.95 10.84
C HIS A 72 2.53 3.60 9.47
N TRP A 73 3.56 2.77 9.48
CA TRP A 73 4.23 2.27 8.27
C TRP A 73 3.90 0.79 8.08
N LEU A 74 3.49 0.41 6.88
CA LEU A 74 3.28 -0.99 6.50
C LEU A 74 3.75 -1.25 5.07
N THR A 75 3.89 -2.53 4.72
CA THR A 75 4.22 -2.94 3.34
C THR A 75 3.02 -3.57 2.66
N VAL A 76 2.77 -3.18 1.42
CA VAL A 76 1.76 -3.79 0.56
C VAL A 76 2.38 -4.34 -0.71
N SER A 77 1.80 -5.42 -1.22
CA SER A 77 2.29 -6.07 -2.44
C SER A 77 1.23 -6.97 -3.04
N ASN A 78 1.25 -7.12 -4.36
CA ASN A 78 0.51 -8.16 -5.09
C ASN A 78 1.41 -9.35 -5.51
N LEU A 79 2.66 -9.43 -5.05
CA LEU A 79 3.67 -10.40 -5.51
C LEU A 79 3.13 -11.85 -5.43
N PHE A 80 2.60 -12.23 -4.27
CA PHE A 80 2.08 -13.57 -3.97
C PHE A 80 0.55 -13.65 -3.92
N CYS A 81 -0.14 -12.67 -4.50
CA CYS A 81 -1.60 -12.62 -4.50
C CYS A 81 -2.13 -12.88 -5.94
N GLU A 82 -3.36 -13.37 -6.03
CA GLU A 82 -4.05 -13.57 -7.31
C GLU A 82 -4.59 -12.23 -7.87
N SER A 83 -5.29 -12.28 -9.01
CA SER A 83 -5.96 -11.10 -9.58
C SER A 83 -6.95 -10.48 -8.60
N ASN A 84 -6.99 -9.15 -8.52
CA ASN A 84 -7.80 -8.38 -7.56
C ASN A 84 -7.51 -8.68 -6.08
N GLN A 85 -6.33 -9.20 -5.75
CA GLN A 85 -5.89 -9.39 -4.36
C GLN A 85 -4.63 -8.58 -4.05
N ILE A 86 -4.62 -7.90 -2.90
CA ILE A 86 -3.46 -7.19 -2.36
C ILE A 86 -3.16 -7.70 -0.96
N CYS A 87 -1.90 -7.97 -0.69
CA CYS A 87 -1.44 -8.44 0.59
C CYS A 87 -0.87 -7.27 1.41
N VAL A 88 -1.32 -7.11 2.66
CA VAL A 88 -0.92 -6.08 3.63
C VAL A 88 -0.12 -6.74 4.75
N TYR A 89 1.17 -6.43 4.80
CA TYR A 89 2.11 -6.93 5.78
C TYR A 89 2.29 -5.86 6.88
N ASP A 90 1.67 -6.12 8.02
CA ASP A 90 1.52 -5.16 9.11
C ASP A 90 1.98 -5.74 10.45
N SER A 91 2.94 -5.07 11.08
CA SER A 91 3.51 -5.45 12.38
C SER A 91 2.69 -5.00 13.59
N LEU A 92 1.59 -4.26 13.40
CA LEU A 92 0.64 -3.85 14.46
C LEU A 92 -0.79 -4.37 14.27
N CYS A 93 -1.09 -5.08 13.18
CA CYS A 93 -2.44 -5.57 12.88
C CYS A 93 -3.50 -4.45 12.92
N THR A 94 -3.20 -3.34 12.25
CA THR A 94 -4.05 -2.15 12.18
C THR A 94 -5.28 -2.38 11.29
N VAL A 95 -6.34 -1.64 11.61
CA VAL A 95 -7.54 -1.56 10.76
C VAL A 95 -7.35 -0.40 9.81
N LEU A 96 -7.34 -0.68 8.51
CA LEU A 96 -7.22 0.32 7.46
C LEU A 96 -8.50 1.16 7.35
N ASP A 97 -8.35 2.48 7.29
CA ASP A 97 -9.46 3.39 7.07
C ASP A 97 -9.84 3.50 5.57
N GLU A 98 -10.85 4.29 5.24
CA GLU A 98 -11.29 4.44 3.84
C GLU A 98 -10.24 5.13 2.94
N LYS A 99 -9.39 6.01 3.49
CA LYS A 99 -8.31 6.65 2.72
C LYS A 99 -7.20 5.65 2.42
N ASP A 100 -6.87 4.80 3.38
CA ASP A 100 -5.91 3.72 3.18
C ASP A 100 -6.40 2.78 2.07
N LYS A 101 -7.68 2.37 2.12
CA LYS A 101 -8.30 1.52 1.08
C LYS A 101 -8.31 2.20 -0.30
N GLN A 102 -8.53 3.52 -0.35
CA GLN A 102 -8.41 4.31 -1.58
C GLN A 102 -6.99 4.21 -2.16
N VAL A 103 -5.94 4.39 -1.34
CA VAL A 103 -4.55 4.22 -1.80
C VAL A 103 -4.31 2.80 -2.32
N LEU A 104 -4.81 1.78 -1.62
CA LEU A 104 -4.66 0.38 -2.08
C LEU A 104 -5.33 0.14 -3.44
N SER A 105 -6.50 0.73 -3.67
CA SER A 105 -7.21 0.62 -4.95
C SER A 105 -6.43 1.23 -6.12
N TRP A 106 -5.69 2.32 -5.90
CA TRP A 106 -4.82 2.91 -6.92
C TRP A 106 -3.60 2.04 -7.22
N LEU A 107 -3.06 1.37 -6.21
CA LEU A 107 -1.92 0.47 -6.36
C LEU A 107 -2.30 -0.81 -7.12
N ILE A 108 -3.44 -1.42 -6.80
CA ILE A 108 -3.84 -2.69 -7.41
C ILE A 108 -4.63 -2.55 -8.70
N ARG A 109 -5.36 -1.45 -8.89
CA ARG A 109 -6.24 -1.20 -10.04
C ARG A 109 -7.21 -2.36 -10.31
N PRO A 110 -8.22 -2.57 -9.43
CA PRO A 110 -9.10 -3.72 -9.56
C PRO A 110 -9.85 -3.70 -10.88
N VAL A 111 -9.85 -4.85 -11.56
CA VAL A 111 -10.64 -5.08 -12.77
C VAL A 111 -12.09 -5.42 -12.45
N ASP A 112 -12.32 -6.07 -11.30
CA ASP A 112 -13.65 -6.46 -10.81
C ASP A 112 -14.19 -5.45 -9.80
N ASP A 113 -15.51 -5.40 -9.62
CA ASP A 113 -16.22 -4.43 -8.76
C ASP A 113 -15.92 -4.58 -7.26
N LYS A 114 -14.94 -5.42 -6.93
CA LYS A 114 -14.36 -5.60 -5.61
C LYS A 114 -12.90 -6.05 -5.74
N PHE A 115 -12.11 -5.76 -4.72
CA PHE A 115 -10.81 -6.40 -4.50
C PHE A 115 -10.71 -6.90 -3.08
N MET A 116 -9.83 -7.88 -2.87
CA MET A 116 -9.60 -8.48 -1.57
C MET A 116 -8.27 -7.99 -0.98
N ILE A 117 -8.34 -7.55 0.27
CA ILE A 117 -7.17 -7.27 1.10
C ILE A 117 -6.90 -8.52 1.94
N ILE A 118 -5.71 -9.05 1.79
CA ILE A 118 -5.20 -10.22 2.50
C ILE A 118 -4.20 -9.73 3.55
N TYR A 119 -4.32 -10.21 4.78
CA TYR A 119 -3.43 -9.85 5.89
C TYR A 119 -2.67 -11.10 6.36
N PRO A 120 -1.49 -11.39 5.77
CA PRO A 120 -0.62 -12.47 6.22
C PRO A 120 -0.22 -12.31 7.68
N ALA A 121 -0.19 -13.42 8.42
CA ALA A 121 0.18 -13.41 9.83
C ALA A 121 1.68 -13.25 10.01
N VAL A 122 2.19 -12.02 9.88
CA VAL A 122 3.61 -11.67 10.02
C VAL A 122 4.04 -11.48 11.47
N GLN A 123 5.35 -11.42 11.71
CA GLN A 123 5.89 -11.03 13.00
C GLN A 123 5.37 -9.64 13.43
N GLN A 124 4.85 -9.55 14.66
CA GLN A 124 4.39 -8.29 15.24
C GLN A 124 5.53 -7.60 15.98
N GLN A 125 5.54 -6.26 15.97
CA GLN A 125 6.54 -5.45 16.67
C GLN A 125 6.30 -5.46 18.18
N SER A 126 7.36 -5.35 18.98
CA SER A 126 7.25 -5.38 20.44
C SER A 126 7.10 -3.99 21.08
N ASN A 127 7.11 -2.91 20.30
CA ASN A 127 7.01 -1.53 20.78
C ASN A 127 6.35 -0.61 19.74
N SER A 128 6.01 0.63 20.10
CA SER A 128 5.27 1.56 19.22
C SER A 128 6.06 2.16 18.06
N SER A 129 7.39 2.14 18.09
CA SER A 129 8.25 2.91 17.14
C SER A 129 8.84 2.08 15.99
N ASN A 130 8.65 0.76 16.03
CA ASN A 130 9.36 -0.16 15.14
C ASN A 130 8.62 -0.46 13.82
N CYS A 131 7.44 0.11 13.59
CA CYS A 131 6.65 -0.15 12.37
C CYS A 131 7.44 0.14 11.09
N GLY A 132 8.20 1.24 11.05
CA GLY A 132 9.07 1.56 9.91
C GLY A 132 10.16 0.52 9.67
N LEU A 133 10.75 -0.05 10.73
CA LEU A 133 11.76 -1.11 10.60
C LEU A 133 11.15 -2.38 10.02
N PHE A 134 9.99 -2.79 10.53
CA PHE A 134 9.29 -3.97 10.04
C PHE A 134 8.78 -3.78 8.61
N ALA A 135 8.28 -2.61 8.25
CA ALA A 135 7.90 -2.30 6.88
C ALA A 135 9.10 -2.46 5.92
N VAL A 136 10.25 -1.86 6.22
CA VAL A 136 11.46 -2.05 5.40
C VAL A 136 11.91 -3.52 5.37
N ALA A 137 11.80 -4.22 6.50
CA ALA A 137 12.19 -5.63 6.60
C ALA A 137 11.26 -6.56 5.79
N PHE A 138 9.95 -6.33 5.79
CA PHE A 138 8.99 -7.06 4.96
C PHE A 138 9.20 -6.78 3.47
N ALA A 139 9.41 -5.52 3.10
CA ALA A 139 9.74 -5.13 1.74
C ALA A 139 11.05 -5.80 1.26
N PHE A 140 12.06 -5.91 2.12
CA PHE A 140 13.28 -6.67 1.85
C PHE A 140 13.00 -8.17 1.66
N VAL A 141 12.19 -8.80 2.50
CA VAL A 141 11.85 -10.23 2.34
C VAL A 141 11.14 -10.47 1.00
N LEU A 142 10.19 -9.61 0.63
CA LEU A 142 9.50 -9.67 -0.66
C LEU A 142 10.46 -9.47 -1.85
N SER A 143 11.43 -8.56 -1.75
CA SER A 143 12.42 -8.33 -2.82
C SER A 143 13.37 -9.52 -3.02
N ARG A 144 13.44 -10.42 -2.03
CA ARG A 144 14.14 -11.72 -2.12
C ARG A 144 13.23 -12.84 -2.62
N ASN A 145 12.02 -12.53 -3.07
CA ASN A 145 10.99 -13.49 -3.47
C ASN A 145 10.65 -14.49 -2.34
N LEU A 146 10.62 -14.00 -1.10
CA LEU A 146 10.24 -14.75 0.09
C LEU A 146 8.96 -14.15 0.69
N LYS A 147 8.26 -14.96 1.48
CA LYS A 147 7.00 -14.59 2.15
C LYS A 147 7.27 -14.10 3.59
N PRO A 148 6.93 -12.85 3.95
CA PRO A 148 7.13 -12.32 5.30
C PRO A 148 6.55 -13.17 6.44
N GLU A 149 5.42 -13.85 6.24
CA GLU A 149 4.79 -14.74 7.23
C GLU A 149 5.68 -15.94 7.61
N ASN A 150 6.59 -16.34 6.71
CA ASN A 150 7.54 -17.44 6.90
C ASN A 150 8.89 -16.99 7.46
N CYS A 151 9.06 -15.68 7.72
CA CYS A 151 10.32 -15.09 8.16
C CYS A 151 10.15 -14.43 9.54
N GLN A 152 11.21 -14.48 10.34
CA GLN A 152 11.33 -13.70 11.56
C GLN A 152 12.67 -12.97 11.61
N PHE A 153 12.68 -11.88 12.36
CA PHE A 153 13.80 -11.00 12.59
C PHE A 153 14.11 -10.94 14.08
N ARG A 154 15.40 -10.81 14.41
CA ARG A 154 15.79 -10.41 15.76
C ARG A 154 15.57 -8.92 15.92
N GLU A 155 14.42 -8.54 16.50
CA GLU A 155 13.98 -7.14 16.60
C GLU A 155 15.05 -6.21 17.20
N GLY A 156 15.77 -6.66 18.23
CA GLY A 156 16.87 -5.90 18.85
C GLY A 156 18.06 -5.60 17.92
N ARG A 157 18.15 -6.22 16.74
CA ARG A 157 19.18 -5.94 15.72
C ARG A 157 18.69 -5.12 14.54
N LEU A 158 17.37 -4.98 14.33
CA LEU A 158 16.80 -4.34 13.14
C LEU A 158 17.34 -2.92 12.91
N ARG A 159 17.46 -2.11 13.98
CA ARG A 159 18.00 -0.75 13.90
C ARG A 159 19.45 -0.72 13.42
N THR A 160 20.30 -1.57 14.01
CA THR A 160 21.71 -1.68 13.65
C THR A 160 21.89 -2.23 12.24
N GLU A 161 21.08 -3.21 11.85
CA GLU A 161 21.08 -3.81 10.51
C GLU A 161 20.63 -2.80 9.44
N LEU A 162 19.60 -1.98 9.72
CA LEU A 162 19.17 -0.91 8.82
C LEU A 162 20.23 0.19 8.68
N LEU A 163 20.82 0.65 9.79
CA LEU A 163 21.89 1.65 9.72
C LEU A 163 23.11 1.14 8.94
N THR A 164 23.47 -0.13 9.14
CA THR A 164 24.55 -0.77 8.37
C THR A 164 24.18 -0.86 6.90
N SER A 165 22.95 -1.21 6.58
CA SER A 165 22.42 -1.25 5.21
C SER A 165 22.56 0.09 4.50
N PHE A 166 22.21 1.18 5.19
CA PHE A 166 22.33 2.55 4.66
C PHE A 166 23.78 2.94 4.40
N ARG A 167 24.71 2.56 5.29
CA ARG A 167 26.15 2.83 5.12
C ARG A 167 26.76 2.02 3.97
N CYS A 168 26.31 0.78 3.79
CA CYS A 168 26.79 -0.11 2.72
C CYS A 168 26.08 0.11 1.39
N GLY A 169 25.02 0.93 1.34
CA GLY A 169 24.22 1.17 0.13
C GLY A 169 23.46 -0.07 -0.34
N ARG A 170 23.06 -0.95 0.58
CA ARG A 170 22.38 -2.21 0.26
C ARG A 170 21.54 -2.69 1.43
N VAL A 171 20.25 -3.00 1.22
CA VAL A 171 19.38 -3.46 2.33
C VAL A 171 19.67 -4.90 2.66
N ARG A 172 19.99 -5.16 3.94
CA ARG A 172 20.24 -6.51 4.45
C ARG A 172 19.72 -6.65 5.87
N PHE A 173 18.84 -7.62 6.05
CA PHE A 173 18.46 -8.13 7.36
C PHE A 173 18.82 -9.61 7.48
N LYS A 174 19.18 -10.03 8.68
CA LYS A 174 19.39 -11.46 8.94
C LYS A 174 18.03 -12.12 9.22
N LEU A 175 17.65 -13.01 8.30
CA LEU A 175 16.40 -13.76 8.34
C LEU A 175 16.56 -15.06 9.12
N GLU A 176 15.53 -15.42 9.89
CA GLU A 176 15.37 -16.73 10.50
C GLU A 176 14.02 -17.33 10.07
N PRO A 177 13.88 -18.66 9.98
CA PRO A 177 12.59 -19.29 9.70
C PRO A 177 11.58 -18.97 10.80
N ARG A 178 10.33 -18.70 10.40
CA ARG A 178 9.21 -18.54 11.33
C ARG A 178 8.28 -19.73 11.22
N HIS A 179 8.04 -20.39 12.34
CA HIS A 179 7.15 -21.56 12.44
C HIS A 179 5.74 -21.22 12.96
N SER A 180 5.46 -19.93 13.22
CA SER A 180 4.21 -19.52 13.84
C SER A 180 3.03 -19.58 12.86
N ILE A 181 1.94 -20.25 13.28
CA ILE A 181 0.74 -20.53 12.49
C ILE A 181 -0.36 -19.51 12.81
N GLY A 182 -0.03 -18.22 12.72
CA GLY A 182 -1.07 -17.20 12.86
C GLY A 182 -2.08 -17.33 11.71
N ALA A 183 -3.36 -17.10 11.98
CA ALA A 183 -4.39 -17.16 10.95
C ALA A 183 -4.27 -15.94 10.02
N LEU A 184 -4.35 -16.20 8.71
CA LEU A 184 -4.58 -15.18 7.70
C LEU A 184 -5.93 -14.49 7.96
N ARG A 185 -6.01 -13.18 7.74
CA ARG A 185 -7.28 -12.45 7.71
C ARG A 185 -7.52 -11.88 6.31
N GLU A 186 -8.79 -11.73 5.96
CA GLU A 186 -9.19 -11.20 4.66
C GLU A 186 -10.34 -10.19 4.82
N THR A 187 -10.32 -9.15 4.01
CA THR A 187 -11.38 -8.14 3.93
C THR A 187 -11.64 -7.83 2.47
N THR A 188 -12.91 -7.80 2.06
CA THR A 188 -13.30 -7.37 0.72
C THR A 188 -13.61 -5.88 0.71
N VAL A 189 -13.19 -5.19 -0.34
CA VAL A 189 -13.47 -3.76 -0.57
C VAL A 189 -14.15 -3.60 -1.91
N ASP A 190 -15.34 -3.01 -1.90
CA ASP A 190 -16.09 -2.71 -3.11
C ASP A 190 -15.47 -1.49 -3.83
N VAL A 191 -15.41 -1.60 -5.15
CA VAL A 191 -14.98 -0.51 -6.02
C VAL A 191 -16.00 -0.28 -7.11
N HIS A 192 -16.34 0.99 -7.29
CA HIS A 192 -17.33 1.43 -8.25
C HIS A 192 -16.73 2.44 -9.21
N CYS A 193 -17.57 2.96 -10.11
CA CYS A 193 -17.19 3.92 -11.13
C CYS A 193 -16.09 3.40 -12.08
N VAL A 194 -15.77 4.23 -13.08
CA VAL A 194 -14.68 3.99 -14.03
C VAL A 194 -13.30 4.28 -13.43
N CYS A 195 -13.22 5.05 -12.34
CA CYS A 195 -11.95 5.37 -11.69
C CYS A 195 -11.39 4.20 -10.86
N ARG A 196 -12.22 3.21 -10.52
CA ARG A 196 -11.85 2.02 -9.71
C ARG A 196 -11.29 2.35 -8.32
N THR A 197 -11.54 3.57 -7.85
CA THR A 197 -11.13 4.03 -6.53
C THR A 197 -12.05 3.43 -5.46
N ALA A 198 -11.49 2.86 -4.38
CA ALA A 198 -12.27 2.45 -3.21
C ALA A 198 -12.97 3.67 -2.61
N HIS A 199 -14.25 3.52 -2.29
CA HIS A 199 -15.14 4.65 -2.05
C HIS A 199 -14.72 5.47 -0.83
N CYS A 200 -14.66 6.79 -1.00
CA CYS A 200 -14.40 7.74 0.08
C CYS A 200 -15.52 8.78 0.21
N ARG A 201 -16.75 8.37 0.59
CA ARG A 201 -17.83 9.29 1.00
C ARG A 201 -18.26 10.35 -0.04
N GLU A 202 -17.81 10.25 -1.29
CA GLU A 202 -18.17 11.17 -2.36
C GLU A 202 -19.55 10.83 -2.92
N LEU A 203 -20.23 11.86 -3.43
CA LEU A 203 -21.50 11.73 -4.13
C LEU A 203 -21.35 10.80 -5.34
N MET A 204 -22.30 9.87 -5.48
CA MET A 204 -22.39 8.98 -6.63
C MET A 204 -23.81 8.93 -7.17
N VAL A 205 -23.93 8.67 -8.47
CA VAL A 205 -25.21 8.48 -9.15
C VAL A 205 -25.25 7.06 -9.74
N GLU A 206 -26.37 6.39 -9.55
CA GLU A 206 -26.63 5.05 -10.08
C GLU A 206 -27.11 5.15 -11.53
N CYS A 207 -26.57 4.32 -12.42
CA CYS A 207 -27.08 4.20 -13.79
C CYS A 207 -28.44 3.48 -13.80
N SER A 208 -29.45 4.06 -14.44
CA SER A 208 -30.80 3.50 -14.53
C SER A 208 -30.84 2.10 -15.16
N LEU A 209 -29.93 1.81 -16.11
CA LEU A 209 -29.89 0.52 -16.82
C LEU A 209 -29.06 -0.54 -16.09
N CYS A 210 -27.75 -0.29 -15.87
CA CYS A 210 -26.83 -1.31 -15.37
C CYS A 210 -26.68 -1.34 -13.84
N LYS A 211 -27.34 -0.42 -13.11
CA LYS A 211 -27.31 -0.32 -11.64
C LYS A 211 -25.91 -0.15 -11.03
N ARG A 212 -24.93 0.27 -11.83
CA ARG A 212 -23.58 0.63 -11.36
C ARG A 212 -23.53 2.09 -10.93
N TRP A 213 -22.67 2.38 -9.96
CA TRP A 213 -22.49 3.71 -9.38
C TRP A 213 -21.31 4.45 -10.00
N TYR A 214 -21.49 5.76 -10.25
CA TYR A 214 -20.49 6.61 -10.87
C TYR A 214 -20.35 7.94 -10.13
N HIS A 215 -19.11 8.41 -9.96
CA HIS A 215 -18.87 9.78 -9.50
C HIS A 215 -19.25 10.77 -10.61
N PRO A 216 -19.97 11.86 -10.29
CA PRO A 216 -20.34 12.88 -11.27
C PRO A 216 -19.17 13.40 -12.10
N ASN A 217 -18.04 13.68 -11.44
CA ASN A 217 -16.86 14.22 -12.10
C ASN A 217 -16.13 13.21 -13.00
N CYS A 218 -16.26 11.90 -12.74
CA CYS A 218 -15.57 10.88 -13.53
C CYS A 218 -16.21 10.65 -14.90
N VAL A 219 -17.50 10.92 -15.04
CA VAL A 219 -18.26 10.67 -16.27
C VAL A 219 -19.14 11.85 -16.69
N GLN A 220 -18.87 13.04 -16.13
CA GLN A 220 -19.54 14.31 -16.45
C GLN A 220 -21.08 14.23 -16.35
N ILE A 221 -21.57 13.75 -15.21
CA ILE A 221 -23.01 13.63 -14.97
C ILE A 221 -23.64 15.03 -14.88
N PRO A 222 -24.71 15.31 -15.64
CA PRO A 222 -25.37 16.62 -15.61
C PRO A 222 -26.13 16.83 -14.29
N GLN A 223 -26.33 18.10 -13.92
CA GLN A 223 -26.83 18.48 -12.59
C GLN A 223 -28.25 17.94 -12.30
N ASN A 224 -29.12 17.88 -13.30
CA ASN A 224 -30.48 17.32 -13.21
C ASN A 224 -30.49 15.83 -12.81
N ALA A 225 -29.55 15.04 -13.34
CA ALA A 225 -29.37 13.65 -12.97
C ALA A 225 -28.82 13.51 -11.53
N ILE A 226 -28.00 14.46 -11.09
CA ILE A 226 -27.47 14.51 -9.73
C ILE A 226 -28.58 14.83 -8.72
N THR A 227 -29.47 15.77 -9.04
CA THR A 227 -30.62 16.14 -8.20
C THR A 227 -31.75 15.11 -8.24
N LYS A 228 -31.59 14.03 -9.04
CA LYS A 228 -32.57 12.96 -9.27
C LYS A 228 -33.86 13.43 -9.94
N ASP A 229 -33.78 14.51 -10.72
CA ASP A 229 -34.90 15.02 -11.49
C ASP A 229 -35.12 14.22 -12.78
N ASP A 230 -34.04 13.65 -13.34
CA ASP A 230 -34.06 12.86 -14.58
C ASP A 230 -33.34 11.51 -14.42
N GLU A 231 -33.72 10.54 -15.26
CA GLU A 231 -32.97 9.29 -15.39
C GLU A 231 -31.60 9.54 -16.03
N TRP A 232 -30.60 8.79 -15.57
CA TRP A 232 -29.25 8.89 -16.10
C TRP A 232 -28.69 7.53 -16.49
N TYR A 233 -28.04 7.51 -17.64
CA TYR A 233 -27.43 6.32 -18.22
C TYR A 233 -25.92 6.54 -18.33
N CYS A 234 -25.14 5.58 -17.86
CA CYS A 234 -23.69 5.68 -17.95
C CYS A 234 -23.22 5.60 -19.41
N PRO A 235 -22.00 6.08 -19.74
CA PRO A 235 -21.52 6.11 -21.13
C PRO A 235 -21.66 4.77 -21.87
N LYS A 236 -21.34 3.66 -21.19
CA LYS A 236 -21.47 2.30 -21.76
C LYS A 236 -22.90 1.85 -22.04
N CYS A 237 -23.88 2.40 -21.32
CA CYS A 237 -25.30 2.08 -21.51
C CYS A 237 -25.92 3.02 -22.55
N ASN A 238 -25.48 4.27 -22.59
CA ASN A 238 -25.93 5.25 -23.57
C ASN A 238 -25.57 4.82 -25.01
N ASP A 239 -24.43 4.16 -25.21
CA ASP A 239 -24.05 3.59 -26.52
C ASP A 239 -24.97 2.44 -26.99
N LYS A 240 -25.87 1.94 -26.14
CA LYS A 240 -26.76 0.80 -26.42
C LYS A 240 -28.23 1.20 -26.56
N ILE A 241 -28.53 2.49 -26.43
CA ILE A 241 -29.86 3.10 -26.54
C ILE A 241 -29.90 3.88 -27.85
#